data_AF-A0A437J8X7-F1
#
_entry.id   AF-A0A437J8X7-F1
#
_cell.length_a   1.000
_cell.length_b   1.000
_cell.length_c   1.000
_cell.angle_alpha   90.00
_cell.angle_beta   90.00
_cell.angle_gamma   90.00
#
_symmetry.space_group_name_H-M   'P 1'
#
loop_
_entity.id
_entity.type
_entity.pdbx_description
1 polymer ?
#
loop_
_entity_poly.entity_id
_entity_poly.type
_entity_poly.pdbx_seq_one_letter_code
_entity_poly.pdbx_strand_id
1 'polypeptide(L)'
;MAAFPGSAHACRTSVSPKFEDVSYADVVVIGRVDNYRVIRDEAFRKRMLASPNLPAQMRKTYEDPKQGLLPDYARFDIQVEQVLLGQVSSTLSVTWDNSTFGEPDQMAAGRYLIALRRPNSASPPLRGPSATILPSPGPNALTLLQAPCSRAFIYNAESSEAQSIRRILDARRK
;
A
#
# COMPACT_ATOMS: atom_id res chain seq x y z
N MET A 1 3.47 12.77 35.46
CA MET A 1 3.44 11.71 34.44
C MET A 1 2.79 12.29 33.19
N ALA A 2 3.58 12.62 32.17
CA ALA A 2 3.09 13.22 30.93
C ALA A 2 2.73 12.10 29.94
N ALA A 3 1.47 12.10 29.47
CA ALA A 3 0.99 11.20 28.43
C ALA A 3 1.62 11.59 27.09
N PHE A 4 2.23 10.64 26.40
CA PHE A 4 2.79 10.82 25.07
C PHE A 4 1.69 11.10 24.04
N PRO A 5 1.93 11.98 23.04
CA PRO A 5 0.99 12.24 21.96
C PRO A 5 1.00 11.03 21.02
N GLY A 6 -0.10 10.28 20.98
CA GLY A 6 -0.26 9.18 20.05
C GLY A 6 -0.29 9.69 18.61
N SER A 7 0.66 9.25 17.79
CA SER A 7 0.57 9.31 16.33
C SER A 7 -0.83 8.84 15.91
N ALA A 8 -1.51 9.61 15.06
CA ALA A 8 -2.79 9.20 14.49
C ALA A 8 -2.55 8.05 13.51
N HIS A 9 -2.42 6.84 14.04
CA HIS A 9 -2.47 5.63 13.25
C HIS A 9 -3.93 5.44 12.83
N ALA A 10 -4.19 5.40 11.52
CA ALA A 10 -5.51 5.11 10.97
C ALA A 10 -6.11 3.78 11.48
N CYS A 11 -5.34 2.93 12.17
CA CYS A 11 -5.81 1.74 12.89
C CYS A 11 -5.17 1.68 14.27
N ARG A 12 -5.99 1.44 15.29
CA ARG A 12 -5.56 1.31 16.70
C ARG A 12 -4.81 0.00 16.98
N THR A 13 -4.95 -0.99 16.11
CA THR A 13 -4.31 -2.32 16.23
C THR A 13 -3.90 -2.82 14.84
N SER A 14 -2.73 -3.45 14.78
CA SER A 14 -2.24 -4.14 13.58
C SER A 14 -2.71 -5.59 13.57
N VAL A 15 -2.97 -6.12 12.38
CA VAL A 15 -3.30 -7.54 12.19
C VAL A 15 -2.25 -8.16 11.29
N SER A 16 -1.69 -9.30 11.71
CA SER A 16 -0.74 -10.06 10.89
C SER A 16 -1.31 -10.32 9.50
N PRO A 17 -0.49 -10.20 8.43
CA PRO A 17 -0.94 -10.55 7.08
C PRO A 17 -1.35 -12.02 7.06
N LYS A 18 -2.48 -12.33 6.42
CA LYS A 18 -2.85 -13.71 6.11
C LYS A 18 -2.44 -13.93 4.66
N PHE A 19 -1.47 -14.80 4.40
CA PHE A 19 -0.93 -14.97 3.05
C PHE A 19 -1.98 -15.47 2.06
N GLU A 20 -3.08 -16.06 2.54
CA GLU A 20 -4.26 -16.42 1.77
C GLU A 20 -4.95 -15.21 1.12
N ASP A 21 -4.74 -13.99 1.61
CA ASP A 21 -5.25 -12.77 0.98
C ASP A 21 -4.62 -12.54 -0.40
N VAL A 22 -3.52 -13.23 -0.76
CA VAL A 22 -3.02 -13.24 -2.17
C VAL A 22 -4.10 -13.69 -3.15
N SER A 23 -5.15 -14.36 -2.67
CA SER A 23 -6.34 -14.70 -3.46
C SER A 23 -7.09 -13.51 -4.05
N TYR A 24 -6.93 -12.31 -3.48
CA TYR A 24 -7.49 -11.07 -4.01
C TYR A 24 -6.58 -10.39 -5.04
N ALA A 25 -5.41 -10.97 -5.34
CA ALA A 25 -4.51 -10.44 -6.34
C ALA A 25 -5.03 -10.76 -7.75
N ASP A 26 -5.03 -9.76 -8.63
CA ASP A 26 -5.23 -9.95 -10.06
C ASP A 26 -3.93 -10.35 -10.77
N VAL A 27 -2.80 -9.89 -10.22
CA VAL A 27 -1.46 -10.08 -10.76
C VAL A 27 -0.51 -10.36 -9.60
N VAL A 28 0.38 -11.34 -9.78
CA VAL A 28 1.51 -11.56 -8.87
C VAL A 28 2.77 -11.71 -9.72
N VAL A 29 3.80 -10.94 -9.39
CA VAL A 29 5.06 -10.92 -10.13
C VAL A 29 6.24 -11.04 -9.20
N ILE A 30 7.38 -11.46 -9.75
CA ILE A 30 8.70 -11.21 -9.19
C ILE A 30 9.39 -10.18 -10.07
N GLY A 31 9.95 -9.16 -9.44
CA GLY A 31 10.61 -8.07 -10.17
C GLY A 31 11.40 -7.14 -9.28
N ARG A 32 11.92 -6.08 -9.89
CA ARG A 32 12.65 -5.01 -9.21
C ARG A 32 11.83 -3.74 -9.21
N VAL A 33 11.91 -2.99 -8.12
CA VAL A 33 11.23 -1.70 -7.97
C VAL A 33 12.15 -0.58 -8.43
N ASP A 34 11.67 0.21 -9.39
CA ASP A 34 12.33 1.40 -9.92
C ASP A 34 11.45 2.65 -9.71
N ASN A 35 12.05 3.84 -9.83
CA ASN A 35 11.34 5.12 -9.83
C ASN A 35 10.39 5.34 -8.64
N TYR A 36 10.73 4.77 -7.48
CA TYR A 36 9.92 4.88 -6.29
C TYR A 36 9.85 6.32 -5.80
N ARG A 37 8.63 6.81 -5.58
CA ARG A 37 8.37 8.14 -5.03
C ARG A 37 7.05 8.18 -4.29
N VAL A 38 7.01 8.95 -3.21
CA VAL A 38 5.75 9.29 -2.53
C VAL A 38 5.13 10.50 -3.22
N ILE A 39 3.87 10.35 -3.63
CA ILE A 39 3.05 11.41 -4.20
C ILE A 39 2.20 12.01 -3.08
N ARG A 40 2.39 13.31 -2.83
CA ARG A 40 1.65 14.06 -1.81
C ARG A 40 0.40 14.70 -2.43
N ASP A 41 -0.75 14.59 -1.77
CA ASP A 41 -1.97 15.27 -2.23
C ASP A 41 -2.03 16.71 -1.71
N GLU A 42 -1.36 17.60 -2.45
CA GLU A 42 -1.32 19.03 -2.15
C GLU A 42 -2.69 19.71 -2.24
N ALA A 43 -3.58 19.21 -3.10
CA ALA A 43 -4.93 19.75 -3.23
C ALA A 43 -5.76 19.45 -1.98
N PHE A 44 -5.65 18.23 -1.44
CA PHE A 44 -6.25 17.85 -0.17
C PHE A 44 -5.70 18.71 0.97
N ARG A 45 -4.37 18.89 1.07
CA ARG A 45 -3.74 19.74 2.09
C ARG A 45 -4.31 21.15 2.07
N LYS A 46 -4.29 21.80 0.91
CA LYS A 46 -4.83 23.16 0.73
C LYS A 46 -6.31 23.25 1.13
N ARG A 47 -7.12 22.26 0.75
CA ARG A 47 -8.54 22.19 1.11
C ARG A 47 -8.75 22.06 2.61
N MET A 48 -7.97 21.22 3.29
CA MET A 48 -8.06 21.08 4.75
C MET A 48 -7.64 22.35 5.47
N LEU A 49 -6.53 22.98 5.04
CA LEU A 49 -6.03 24.23 5.63
C LEU A 49 -6.99 25.42 5.45
N ALA A 50 -7.74 25.44 4.36
CA ALA A 50 -8.78 26.45 4.10
C ALA A 50 -10.04 26.26 4.98
N SER A 51 -10.16 25.16 5.72
CA SER A 51 -11.33 24.91 6.56
C SER A 51 -11.35 25.85 7.78
N PRO A 52 -12.44 26.63 7.98
CA PRO A 52 -12.50 27.65 9.02
C PRO A 52 -12.48 27.06 10.44
N ASN A 53 -13.04 25.86 10.62
CA ASN A 53 -13.16 25.20 11.92
C ASN A 53 -12.09 24.15 12.19
N LEU A 54 -10.95 24.22 11.48
CA LEU A 54 -9.88 23.26 11.64
C LEU A 54 -9.19 23.43 13.01
N PRO A 55 -9.17 22.40 13.89
CA PRO A 55 -8.48 22.48 15.16
C PRO A 55 -6.98 22.75 14.98
N ALA A 56 -6.39 23.59 15.84
CA ALA A 56 -4.98 23.99 15.72
C ALA A 56 -4.01 22.79 15.68
N GLN A 57 -4.33 21.71 16.40
CA GLN A 57 -3.53 20.49 16.39
C GLN A 57 -3.55 19.81 15.01
N MET A 58 -4.71 19.75 14.34
CA MET A 58 -4.81 19.20 12.99
C MET A 58 -4.23 20.13 11.94
N ARG A 59 -4.31 21.45 12.16
CA ARG A 59 -3.68 22.45 11.28
C ARG A 59 -2.17 22.21 11.17
N LYS A 60 -1.48 21.98 12.28
CA LYS A 60 -0.06 21.62 12.29
C LYS A 60 0.24 20.37 11.45
N THR A 61 -0.62 19.35 11.50
CA THR A 61 -0.47 18.12 10.70
C THR A 61 -0.51 18.38 9.20
N TYR A 62 -1.37 19.31 8.73
CA TYR A 62 -1.48 19.63 7.31
C TYR A 62 -0.44 20.66 6.83
N GLU A 63 0.05 21.52 7.74
CA GLU A 63 1.13 22.48 7.48
C GLU A 63 2.51 21.82 7.37
N ASP A 64 2.73 20.67 8.03
CA ASP A 64 4.00 19.95 7.96
C ASP A 64 4.13 19.19 6.62
N PRO A 65 5.07 19.57 5.74
CA PRO A 65 5.27 18.91 4.45
C PRO A 65 5.87 17.51 4.58
N LYS A 66 6.48 17.17 5.73
CA LYS A 66 7.05 15.84 5.99
C LYS A 66 6.01 14.87 6.53
N GLN A 67 4.90 15.38 7.04
CA GLN A 67 3.85 14.56 7.61
C GLN A 67 3.04 13.88 6.49
N GLY A 68 3.07 12.55 6.45
CA GLY A 68 2.22 11.79 5.55
C GLY A 68 0.74 11.88 5.90
N LEU A 69 -0.11 11.99 4.88
CA LEU A 69 -1.55 12.03 4.99
C LEU A 69 -2.20 10.84 4.30
N LEU A 70 -3.39 10.45 4.74
CA LEU A 70 -4.13 9.32 4.18
C LEU A 70 -4.29 9.36 2.64
N PRO A 71 -4.52 10.53 2.00
CA PRO A 71 -4.63 10.61 0.54
C PRO A 71 -3.28 10.61 -0.20
N ASP A 72 -2.16 10.73 0.52
CA ASP A 72 -0.86 10.50 -0.09
C ASP A 72 -0.77 9.03 -0.53
N TYR A 73 0.09 8.73 -1.50
CA TYR A 73 0.31 7.36 -1.96
C TYR A 73 1.71 7.24 -2.54
N ALA A 74 2.30 6.04 -2.52
CA ALA A 74 3.52 5.77 -3.28
C ALA A 74 3.22 5.39 -4.73
N ARG A 75 4.11 5.77 -5.64
CA ARG A 75 4.14 5.33 -7.03
C ARG A 75 5.52 4.81 -7.37
N PHE A 76 5.57 3.69 -8.07
CA PHE A 76 6.81 3.09 -8.54
C PHE A 76 6.55 2.26 -9.79
N ASP A 77 7.64 1.91 -10.47
CA ASP A 77 7.60 0.99 -11.60
C ASP A 77 8.19 -0.36 -11.17
N ILE A 78 7.71 -1.43 -11.79
CA ILE A 78 8.22 -2.79 -11.59
C ILE A 78 8.82 -3.26 -12.91
N GLN A 79 10.11 -3.61 -12.89
CA GLN A 79 10.72 -4.41 -13.95
C GLN A 79 10.39 -5.87 -13.68
N VAL A 80 9.50 -6.44 -14.49
CA VAL A 80 8.98 -7.79 -14.29
C VAL A 80 10.00 -8.81 -14.79
N GLU A 81 10.49 -9.65 -13.88
CA GLU A 81 11.38 -10.77 -14.18
C GLU A 81 10.59 -12.08 -14.37
N GLN A 82 9.52 -12.27 -13.60
CA GLN A 82 8.66 -13.45 -13.66
C GLN A 82 7.21 -13.11 -13.31
N VAL A 83 6.27 -13.72 -14.03
CA VAL A 83 4.83 -13.62 -13.73
C VAL A 83 4.36 -14.92 -13.04
N LEU A 84 3.84 -14.78 -11.81
CA LEU A 84 3.28 -15.86 -11.00
C LEU A 84 1.74 -15.92 -11.05
N LEU A 85 1.07 -14.82 -11.42
CA LEU A 85 -0.38 -14.79 -11.62
C LEU A 85 -0.72 -13.62 -12.56
N GLY A 86 -1.74 -13.81 -13.40
CA GLY A 86 -2.25 -12.78 -14.31
C GLY A 86 -1.44 -12.61 -15.60
N GLN A 87 -1.70 -11.52 -16.31
CA GLN A 87 -1.02 -11.14 -17.55
C GLN A 87 -0.64 -9.67 -17.47
N VAL A 88 0.61 -9.37 -17.81
CA VAL A 88 1.22 -8.04 -17.65
C VAL A 88 2.35 -7.82 -18.65
N SER A 89 2.65 -6.55 -18.92
CA SER A 89 3.84 -6.12 -19.65
C SER A 89 5.13 -6.33 -18.86
N SER A 90 6.27 -6.27 -19.54
CA SER A 90 7.61 -6.39 -18.93
C SER A 90 7.92 -5.27 -17.92
N THR A 91 7.24 -4.13 -18.04
CA THR A 91 7.32 -3.02 -17.10
C THR A 91 5.91 -2.60 -16.71
N LEU A 92 5.68 -2.34 -15.41
CA LEU A 92 4.37 -1.96 -14.87
C LEU A 92 4.50 -0.73 -13.98
N SER A 93 3.64 0.27 -14.16
CA SER A 93 3.51 1.37 -13.21
C SER A 93 2.44 1.02 -12.17
N VAL A 94 2.78 1.16 -10.89
CA VAL A 94 1.99 0.70 -9.76
C VAL A 94 1.83 1.82 -8.74
N THR A 95 0.64 1.87 -8.12
CA THR A 95 0.40 2.69 -6.94
C THR A 95 0.44 1.83 -5.67
N TRP A 96 0.75 2.43 -4.54
CA TRP A 96 0.60 1.83 -3.23
C TRP A 96 -0.07 2.87 -2.35
N ASP A 97 -1.31 2.58 -1.97
CA ASP A 97 -2.13 3.49 -1.18
C ASP A 97 -1.57 3.62 0.24
N ASN A 98 -1.56 4.84 0.77
CA ASN A 98 -1.09 5.07 2.13
C ASN A 98 -2.05 4.42 3.12
N SER A 99 -1.47 3.58 3.97
CA SER A 99 -2.13 2.96 5.10
C SER A 99 -1.28 3.22 6.34
N THR A 100 -1.83 2.93 7.52
CA THR A 100 -1.27 3.06 8.88
C THR A 100 0.23 3.00 9.15
N PHE A 101 1.00 2.35 8.29
CA PHE A 101 2.42 2.10 8.47
C PHE A 101 3.30 3.08 7.72
N GLY A 102 2.72 3.94 6.88
CA GLY A 102 3.46 4.76 5.92
C GLY A 102 4.12 3.87 4.89
N GLU A 103 4.04 4.27 3.63
CA GLU A 103 4.96 3.73 2.65
C GLU A 103 6.38 4.19 3.04
N PRO A 104 7.40 3.34 2.93
CA PRO A 104 8.75 3.74 3.27
C PRO A 104 9.16 4.91 2.38
N ASP A 105 9.95 5.85 2.90
CA ASP A 105 10.42 6.98 2.08
C ASP A 105 11.28 6.49 0.90
N GLN A 106 11.90 5.31 1.05
CA GLN A 106 12.71 4.64 0.04
C GLN A 106 12.51 3.13 0.07
N MET A 107 12.55 2.50 -1.11
CA MET A 107 12.58 1.05 -1.23
C MET A 107 14.02 0.57 -1.31
N ALA A 108 14.36 -0.46 -0.52
CA ALA A 108 15.67 -1.09 -0.63
C ALA A 108 15.84 -1.72 -2.02
N ALA A 109 17.05 -1.68 -2.57
CA ALA A 109 17.35 -2.38 -3.81
C ALA A 109 17.18 -3.90 -3.61
N GLY A 110 16.57 -4.58 -4.58
CA GLY A 110 16.40 -6.03 -4.51
C GLY A 110 15.32 -6.58 -5.44
N ARG A 111 15.17 -7.90 -5.38
CA ARG A 111 14.08 -8.62 -6.04
C ARG A 111 12.95 -8.82 -5.06
N TYR A 112 11.73 -8.57 -5.50
CA TYR A 112 10.54 -8.63 -4.69
C TYR A 112 9.48 -9.51 -5.33
N LEU A 113 8.76 -10.29 -4.52
CA LEU A 113 7.45 -10.80 -4.87
C LEU A 113 6.42 -9.71 -4.56
N ILE A 114 5.64 -9.33 -5.56
CA ILE A 114 4.71 -8.21 -5.50
C ILE A 114 3.34 -8.70 -5.98
N ALA A 115 2.33 -8.60 -5.11
CA ALA A 115 0.95 -8.89 -5.48
C ALA A 115 0.18 -7.58 -5.72
N LEU A 116 -0.54 -7.52 -6.84
CA LEU A 116 -1.23 -6.33 -7.31
C LEU A 116 -2.71 -6.64 -7.53
N ARG A 117 -3.55 -5.62 -7.34
CA ARG A 117 -4.97 -5.67 -7.66
C ARG A 117 -5.35 -4.55 -8.62
N ARG A 118 -6.40 -4.77 -9.41
CA ARG A 118 -7.08 -3.73 -10.17
C ARG A 118 -8.04 -2.98 -9.24
N PRO A 119 -8.31 -1.68 -9.48
CA PRO A 119 -9.19 -0.89 -8.63
C PRO A 119 -10.62 -1.45 -8.52
N ASN A 120 -11.11 -2.07 -9.60
CA ASN A 120 -12.48 -2.58 -9.70
C ASN A 120 -12.61 -4.08 -9.33
N SER A 121 -11.53 -4.74 -8.92
CA SER A 121 -11.55 -6.14 -8.49
C SER A 121 -11.98 -6.28 -7.04
N ALA A 122 -12.29 -7.51 -6.60
CA ALA A 122 -12.68 -7.79 -5.22
C ALA A 122 -11.65 -7.24 -4.21
N SER A 123 -12.14 -6.56 -3.18
CA SER A 123 -11.29 -6.03 -2.10
C SER A 123 -11.04 -7.10 -1.03
N PRO A 124 -9.82 -7.16 -0.45
CA PRO A 124 -9.59 -7.97 0.74
C PRO A 124 -10.48 -7.49 1.89
N PRO A 125 -10.80 -8.36 2.86
CA PRO A 125 -11.67 -8.01 3.97
C PRO A 125 -11.06 -6.87 4.79
N LEU A 126 -11.92 -5.92 5.21
CA LEU A 126 -11.54 -4.86 6.16
C LEU A 126 -11.07 -5.49 7.47
N ARG A 127 -9.89 -5.10 7.95
CA ARG A 127 -9.38 -5.60 9.23
C ARG A 127 -9.32 -4.47 10.23
N GLY A 128 -10.09 -4.59 11.30
CA GLY A 128 -10.11 -3.62 12.39
C GLY A 128 -11.15 -2.51 12.20
N PRO A 129 -11.53 -1.83 13.31
CA PRO A 129 -12.66 -0.91 13.35
C PRO A 129 -12.43 0.43 12.64
N SER A 130 -11.22 0.68 12.15
CA SER A 130 -10.83 1.95 11.50
C SER A 130 -10.32 1.74 10.08
N ALA A 131 -10.48 0.53 9.54
CA ALA A 131 -10.16 0.18 8.18
C ALA A 131 -10.95 1.05 7.19
N THR A 132 -10.24 1.92 6.47
CA THR A 132 -10.81 2.78 5.43
C THR A 132 -10.17 2.41 4.10
N ILE A 133 -10.97 2.28 3.05
CA ILE A 133 -10.49 2.12 1.68
C ILE A 133 -10.73 3.45 0.97
N LEU A 134 -9.66 4.10 0.53
CA LEU A 134 -9.76 5.26 -0.35
C LEU A 134 -9.90 4.80 -1.81
N PRO A 135 -10.55 5.59 -2.67
CA PRO A 135 -10.54 5.35 -4.11
C PRO A 135 -9.11 5.36 -4.63
N SER A 136 -8.79 4.47 -5.58
CA SER A 136 -7.48 4.46 -6.23
C SER A 136 -7.23 5.81 -6.94
N PRO A 137 -6.00 6.36 -6.89
CA PRO A 137 -5.66 7.63 -7.54
C PRO A 137 -5.86 7.63 -9.06
N GLY A 138 -5.99 6.45 -9.68
CA GLY A 138 -6.31 6.32 -11.10
C GLY A 138 -7.26 5.13 -11.35
N PRO A 139 -8.29 5.28 -12.21
CA PRO A 139 -9.32 4.25 -12.39
C PRO A 139 -8.80 2.92 -12.97
N ASN A 140 -7.61 2.95 -13.59
CA ASN A 140 -6.99 1.79 -14.24
C ASN A 140 -5.62 1.43 -13.66
N ALA A 141 -5.18 2.08 -12.58
CA ALA A 141 -3.85 1.84 -12.02
C ALA A 141 -3.85 0.54 -11.21
N LEU A 142 -2.90 -0.36 -11.48
CA LEU A 142 -2.65 -1.50 -10.58
C LEU A 142 -2.17 -0.94 -9.24
N THR A 143 -2.82 -1.35 -8.15
CA THR A 143 -2.42 -0.96 -6.80
C THR A 143 -1.84 -2.16 -6.06
N LEU A 144 -0.85 -1.91 -5.20
CA LEU A 144 -0.25 -2.93 -4.35
C LEU A 144 -1.33 -3.53 -3.45
N LEU A 145 -1.42 -4.86 -3.44
CA LEU A 145 -2.41 -5.54 -2.62
C LEU A 145 -2.06 -5.32 -1.15
N GLN A 146 -2.97 -4.65 -0.45
CA GLN A 146 -2.86 -4.44 0.99
C GLN A 146 -4.26 -4.52 1.59
N ALA A 147 -4.44 -5.41 2.56
CA ALA A 147 -5.63 -5.35 3.41
C ALA A 147 -5.49 -4.16 4.36
N PRO A 148 -6.54 -3.32 4.53
CA PRO A 148 -6.49 -2.21 5.49
C PRO A 148 -6.05 -2.69 6.87
N CYS A 149 -5.16 -1.93 7.52
CA CYS A 149 -4.55 -2.27 8.82
C CYS A 149 -3.64 -3.53 8.83
N SER A 150 -3.18 -3.98 7.65
CA SER A 150 -2.19 -5.05 7.52
C SER A 150 -0.99 -4.60 6.67
N ARG A 151 0.03 -5.46 6.60
CA ARG A 151 1.20 -5.23 5.73
C ARG A 151 0.81 -5.40 4.26
N ALA A 152 1.44 -4.63 3.39
CA ALA A 152 1.28 -4.78 1.95
C ALA A 152 1.96 -6.06 1.44
N PHE A 153 1.46 -6.62 0.36
CA PHE A 153 1.99 -7.83 -0.28
C PHE A 153 3.18 -7.51 -1.18
N ILE A 154 4.23 -7.00 -0.55
CA ILE A 154 5.56 -6.81 -1.13
C ILE A 154 6.58 -7.44 -0.18
N TYR A 155 7.25 -8.48 -0.65
CA TYR A 155 8.21 -9.25 0.14
C TYR A 155 9.48 -9.47 -0.66
N ASN A 156 10.64 -9.52 0.00
CA ASN A 156 11.86 -9.93 -0.66
C ASN A 156 11.64 -11.31 -1.30
N ALA A 157 12.03 -11.48 -2.55
CA ALA A 157 11.71 -12.67 -3.34
C ALA A 157 12.27 -13.97 -2.74
N GLU A 158 13.32 -13.89 -1.92
CA GLU A 158 13.96 -15.02 -1.24
C GLU A 158 13.40 -15.28 0.18
N SER A 159 12.51 -14.41 0.67
CA SER A 159 12.00 -14.51 2.04
C SER A 159 11.04 -15.70 2.24
N SER A 160 10.88 -16.13 3.49
CA SER A 160 9.97 -17.22 3.83
C SER A 160 8.49 -16.87 3.55
N GLU A 161 8.13 -15.59 3.64
CA GLU A 161 6.81 -15.08 3.26
C GLU A 161 6.58 -15.22 1.75
N ALA A 162 7.54 -14.80 0.92
CA ALA A 162 7.45 -14.95 -0.52
C ALA A 162 7.34 -16.43 -0.94
N GLN A 163 8.11 -17.31 -0.30
CA GLN A 163 8.00 -18.76 -0.53
C GLN A 163 6.62 -19.30 -0.14
N SER A 164 6.04 -18.84 0.97
CA SER A 164 4.72 -19.26 1.43
C SER A 164 3.63 -18.85 0.43
N ILE A 165 3.71 -17.62 -0.09
CA ILE A 165 2.80 -17.12 -1.12
C ILE A 165 2.92 -17.95 -2.41
N ARG A 166 4.14 -18.26 -2.87
CA ARG A 166 4.35 -19.11 -4.04
C ARG A 166 3.67 -20.48 -3.89
N ARG A 167 3.83 -21.14 -2.74
CA ARG A 167 3.17 -22.44 -2.48
C ARG A 167 1.65 -22.35 -2.56
N ILE A 168 1.06 -21.26 -2.03
CA ILE A 168 -0.38 -21.02 -2.12
C ILE A 168 -0.84 -20.86 -3.58
N LEU A 169 -0.07 -20.13 -4.39
CA LEU A 169 -0.37 -19.94 -5.81
C LEU A 169 -0.21 -21.23 -6.61
N ASP A 170 0.84 -22.02 -6.35
CA ASP A 170 1.09 -23.29 -7.02
C ASP A 170 0.02 -24.34 -6.69
N ALA A 171 -0.44 -24.39 -5.43
CA ALA A 171 -1.51 -25.29 -5.01
C ALA A 171 -2.85 -25.02 -5.70
N ARG A 172 -3.08 -23.78 -6.17
CA ARG A 172 -4.31 -23.38 -6.88
C ARG A 172 -4.27 -23.61 -8.38
N ARG A 173 -3.09 -23.84 -8.94
CA ARG A 173 -2.89 -24.13 -10.37
C ARG A 173 -3.08 -25.62 -10.69
N LYS A 174 -3.05 -26.48 -9.68
CA LYS A 174 -3.38 -27.90 -9.76
C LYS A 174 -4.87 -28.10 -9.66
#